data_AF-A0A961CGV8-F1
#
_entry.id   AF-A0A961CGV8-F1
#
_cell.length_a   1.000
_cell.length_b   1.000
_cell.length_c   1.000
_cell.angle_alpha   90.00
_cell.angle_beta   90.00
_cell.angle_gamma   90.00
#
_symmetry.space_group_name_H-M   'P 1'
#
loop_
_entity.id
_entity.type
_entity.pdbx_description
1 polymer ?
#
loop_
_entity_poly.entity_id
_entity_poly.type
_entity_poly.pdbx_seq_one_letter_code
_entity_poly.pdbx_strand_id
1 'polypeptide(L)'
;MRNQSFTRPRRAARAGIAFAAAISLAAAGCSSSDTASGTDDVAAESDGQGSATPGASEYFGPADAGTPTDGGIVVMGIEGEPEQLDPSRTAFSSSGHYVASAVYEPLVTLDENGDAVPYLLESIEPNE
;
A
#
# COMPACT_ATOMS: atom_id res chain seq x y z
N MET A 1 -50.43 -46.11 -23.53
CA MET A 1 -49.45 -47.21 -23.31
C MET A 1 -48.24 -46.62 -22.58
N ARG A 2 -47.83 -47.27 -21.49
CA ARG A 2 -46.68 -46.93 -20.65
C ARG A 2 -45.39 -47.13 -21.45
N ASN A 3 -44.38 -46.27 -21.27
CA ASN A 3 -43.09 -46.79 -20.80
C ASN A 3 -42.21 -45.68 -20.19
N GLN A 4 -41.92 -45.83 -18.90
CA GLN A 4 -40.84 -45.15 -18.20
C GLN A 4 -39.59 -46.00 -18.39
N SER A 5 -38.46 -45.40 -18.73
CA SER A 5 -37.14 -45.99 -18.46
C SER A 5 -36.26 -44.97 -17.75
N PHE A 6 -36.00 -45.30 -16.49
CA PHE A 6 -35.03 -44.69 -15.60
C PHE A 6 -33.61 -44.79 -16.18
N THR A 7 -32.83 -43.69 -16.15
CA THR A 7 -31.41 -43.70 -15.74
C THR A 7 -30.97 -42.29 -15.32
N ARG A 8 -30.59 -42.15 -14.04
CA ARG A 8 -29.85 -41.03 -13.41
C ARG A 8 -28.33 -41.24 -13.67
N PRO A 9 -27.34 -40.42 -13.20
CA PRO A 9 -27.29 -39.02 -12.72
C PRO A 9 -26.04 -38.25 -13.26
N ARG A 10 -26.18 -37.19 -14.06
CA ARG A 10 -25.03 -36.34 -14.49
C ARG A 10 -24.61 -35.24 -13.48
N ARG A 11 -25.12 -35.29 -12.24
CA ARG A 11 -24.89 -34.25 -11.21
C ARG A 11 -23.65 -34.48 -10.33
N ALA A 12 -23.04 -35.66 -10.36
CA ALA A 12 -21.85 -35.96 -9.56
C ALA A 12 -20.53 -35.42 -10.15
N ALA A 13 -20.50 -35.08 -11.44
CA ALA A 13 -19.27 -34.64 -12.11
C ALA A 13 -18.96 -33.14 -11.93
N ARG A 14 -19.88 -32.32 -11.42
CA ARG A 14 -19.69 -30.86 -11.29
C ARG A 14 -19.19 -30.40 -9.91
N ALA A 15 -19.09 -31.29 -8.93
CA ALA A 15 -18.67 -30.93 -7.57
C ALA A 15 -17.15 -31.03 -7.33
N GLY A 16 -16.39 -31.72 -8.19
CA GLY A 16 -14.94 -31.92 -7.99
C GLY A 16 -14.05 -30.75 -8.44
N ILE A 17 -14.49 -29.96 -9.42
CA ILE A 17 -13.65 -28.90 -10.03
C ILE A 17 -13.62 -27.62 -9.16
N ALA A 18 -14.67 -27.34 -8.39
CA ALA A 18 -14.75 -26.15 -7.55
C ALA A 18 -13.85 -26.21 -6.30
N PHE A 19 -13.50 -27.40 -5.81
CA PHE A 19 -12.68 -27.53 -4.59
C PHE A 19 -11.18 -27.39 -4.86
N ALA A 20 -10.71 -27.73 -6.07
CA ALA A 20 -9.29 -27.65 -6.44
C ALA A 20 -8.81 -26.20 -6.68
N ALA A 21 -9.69 -25.32 -7.15
CA ALA A 21 -9.37 -23.91 -7.41
C ALA A 21 -9.31 -23.06 -6.11
N ALA A 22 -9.99 -23.48 -5.04
CA ALA A 22 -9.97 -22.76 -3.76
C ALA A 22 -8.69 -23.02 -2.94
N ILE A 23 -8.05 -24.18 -3.12
CA ILE A 23 -6.83 -24.55 -2.35
C ILE A 23 -5.58 -23.87 -2.91
N SER A 24 -5.55 -23.57 -4.22
CA SER A 24 -4.39 -22.93 -4.86
C SER A 24 -4.27 -21.43 -4.54
N LEU A 25 -5.35 -20.77 -4.13
CA LEU A 25 -5.35 -19.34 -3.81
C LEU A 25 -4.86 -19.03 -2.38
N ALA A 26 -4.81 -20.04 -1.50
CA ALA A 26 -4.44 -19.86 -0.09
C ALA A 26 -2.93 -19.93 0.21
N ALA A 27 -2.09 -20.35 -0.76
CA ALA A 27 -0.66 -20.56 -0.52
C ALA A 27 0.24 -19.35 -0.85
N ALA A 28 -0.29 -18.29 -1.47
CA ALA A 28 0.48 -17.08 -1.79
C ALA A 28 0.23 -15.91 -0.81
N GLY A 29 -0.56 -16.13 0.25
CA GLY A 29 -1.13 -15.06 1.08
C GLY A 29 -0.51 -14.82 2.47
N CYS A 30 0.52 -15.57 2.88
CA CYS A 30 1.18 -15.35 4.18
C CYS A 30 2.71 -15.38 4.02
N SER A 31 3.32 -14.23 3.77
CA SER A 31 4.69 -13.94 4.20
C SER A 31 4.58 -13.08 5.45
N SER A 32 4.34 -13.74 6.58
CA SER A 32 4.53 -13.16 7.91
C SER A 32 5.77 -13.81 8.49
N SER A 33 6.66 -12.96 8.96
CA SER A 33 7.99 -13.22 9.48
C SER A 33 8.02 -14.07 10.77
N ASP A 34 9.24 -14.50 11.07
CA ASP A 34 9.78 -15.04 12.33
C ASP A 34 9.69 -16.55 12.57
N THR A 35 10.78 -17.28 12.27
CA THR A 35 11.50 -18.13 13.25
C THR A 35 12.89 -18.49 12.72
N ALA A 36 13.90 -18.24 13.56
CA ALA A 36 15.33 -18.39 13.33
C ALA A 36 15.82 -19.83 13.06
N SER A 37 16.93 -19.95 12.33
CA SER A 37 17.99 -20.95 12.52
C SER A 37 19.28 -20.48 11.83
N GLY A 38 20.38 -20.41 12.60
CA GLY A 38 21.72 -19.94 12.21
C GLY A 38 22.38 -20.80 11.10
N THR A 39 23.54 -20.46 10.55
CA THR A 39 24.75 -19.84 11.10
C THR A 39 25.57 -19.33 9.91
N ASP A 40 26.17 -18.14 9.97
CA ASP A 40 27.49 -17.89 9.41
C ASP A 40 28.02 -16.56 9.97
N ASP A 41 29.15 -16.65 10.67
CA ASP A 41 29.93 -15.54 11.20
C ASP A 41 30.47 -14.65 10.06
N VAL A 42 30.07 -13.37 10.06
CA VAL A 42 30.94 -12.30 9.57
C VAL A 42 30.87 -11.15 10.57
N ALA A 43 31.90 -11.06 11.40
CA ALA A 43 32.18 -9.89 12.20
C ALA A 43 32.57 -8.73 11.27
N ALA A 44 31.81 -7.65 11.32
CA ALA A 44 32.25 -6.32 10.91
C ALA A 44 31.64 -5.29 11.87
N GLU A 45 32.46 -4.84 12.81
CA GLU A 45 32.26 -3.65 13.62
C GLU A 45 32.30 -2.40 12.74
N SER A 46 31.39 -1.45 12.96
CA SER A 46 31.70 -0.06 13.34
C SER A 46 30.57 0.91 12.96
N ASP A 47 30.05 1.52 14.03
CA ASP A 47 29.67 2.92 14.19
C ASP A 47 28.78 3.61 13.15
N GLY A 48 27.53 3.80 13.56
CA GLY A 48 26.59 4.72 12.94
C GLY A 48 25.34 4.88 13.78
N GLN A 49 25.48 5.20 15.07
CA GLN A 49 24.36 5.63 15.92
C GLN A 49 23.87 6.99 15.41
N GLY A 50 23.11 6.99 14.32
CA GLY A 50 22.31 8.13 13.89
C GLY A 50 21.24 8.33 14.94
N SER A 51 21.33 9.42 15.69
CA SER A 51 20.30 9.87 16.62
C SER A 51 18.97 9.94 15.87
N ALA A 52 18.06 9.00 16.12
CA ALA A 52 16.72 9.01 15.57
C ALA A 52 16.02 10.29 16.06
N THR A 53 15.76 11.20 15.13
CA THR A 53 14.82 12.30 15.36
C THR A 53 13.42 11.68 15.41
N PRO A 54 12.56 12.02 16.40
CA PRO A 54 11.17 11.57 16.39
C PRO A 54 10.51 12.02 15.07
N GLY A 55 10.04 11.05 14.27
CA GLY A 55 9.42 11.30 12.95
C GLY A 55 10.20 10.83 11.72
N ALA A 56 11.36 10.17 11.88
CA ALA A 56 12.02 9.49 10.77
C ALA A 56 11.30 8.17 10.45
N SER A 57 10.44 8.19 9.43
CA SER A 57 9.89 6.98 8.83
C SER A 57 11.02 6.05 8.35
N GLU A 58 10.79 4.74 8.40
CA GLU A 58 11.75 3.78 7.85
C GLU A 58 12.03 4.13 6.38
N TYR A 59 13.31 4.36 6.08
CA TYR A 59 13.74 4.75 4.75
C TYR A 59 13.62 3.55 3.81
N PHE A 60 12.47 3.42 3.13
CA PHE A 60 12.27 2.49 2.02
C PHE A 60 12.91 3.05 0.74
N GLY A 61 14.23 3.17 0.75
CA GLY A 61 15.02 3.54 -0.42
C GLY A 61 16.23 2.63 -0.60
N PRO A 62 16.89 2.68 -1.76
CA PRO A 62 18.12 1.93 -1.97
C PRO A 62 19.15 2.30 -0.90
N ALA A 63 19.87 1.29 -0.37
CA ALA A 63 20.91 1.50 0.65
C ALA A 63 21.98 2.52 0.21
N ASP A 64 22.18 2.66 -1.11
CA ASP A 64 23.11 3.59 -1.74
C ASP A 64 22.37 4.76 -2.43
N ALA A 65 21.56 5.52 -1.69
CA ALA A 65 20.76 6.62 -2.23
C ALA A 65 21.56 7.82 -2.82
N GLY A 66 22.88 7.77 -2.79
CA GLY A 66 23.75 8.85 -3.25
C GLY A 66 23.58 10.15 -2.45
N THR A 67 24.20 11.23 -2.91
CA THR A 67 24.00 12.57 -2.34
C THR A 67 22.84 13.27 -3.05
N PRO A 68 21.84 13.82 -2.33
CA PRO A 68 20.77 14.61 -2.95
C PRO A 68 21.34 15.72 -3.82
N THR A 69 20.75 15.92 -4.99
CA THR A 69 21.12 16.99 -5.92
C THR A 69 20.01 18.02 -5.99
N ASP A 70 20.37 19.30 -5.95
CA ASP A 70 19.41 20.38 -6.10
C ASP A 70 18.93 20.49 -7.54
N GLY A 71 17.61 20.56 -7.71
CA GLY A 71 16.97 20.67 -9.01
C GLY A 71 16.98 19.37 -9.81
N GLY A 72 16.14 19.34 -10.85
CA GLY A 72 15.92 18.16 -11.68
C GLY A 72 14.50 18.10 -12.19
N ILE A 73 14.21 17.10 -13.02
CA ILE A 73 12.87 16.85 -13.53
C ILE A 73 12.50 15.41 -13.16
N VAL A 74 11.43 15.27 -12.38
CA VAL A 74 10.79 13.97 -12.15
C VAL A 74 9.59 13.87 -13.10
N VAL A 75 9.62 12.87 -13.99
CA VAL A 75 8.51 12.58 -14.90
C VAL A 75 7.83 11.30 -14.42
N MET A 76 6.55 11.43 -14.06
CA MET A 76 5.71 10.32 -13.58
C MET A 76 4.50 10.16 -14.50
N GLY A 77 4.15 8.92 -14.82
CA GLY A 77 2.87 8.60 -15.47
C GLY A 77 1.76 8.48 -14.44
N ILE A 78 0.60 9.08 -14.73
CA ILE A 78 -0.64 8.92 -13.95
C ILE A 78 -1.64 8.08 -14.75
N GLU A 79 -2.53 7.37 -14.05
CA GLU A 79 -3.42 6.38 -14.66
C GLU A 79 -4.52 6.97 -15.56
N GLY A 80 -4.78 8.27 -15.49
CA GLY A 80 -5.77 8.97 -16.30
C GLY A 80 -5.75 10.48 -16.12
N GLU A 81 -6.56 11.18 -16.91
CA GLU A 81 -6.71 12.63 -16.80
C GLU A 81 -7.67 12.98 -15.64
N PRO A 82 -7.32 13.93 -14.75
CA PRO A 82 -8.22 14.41 -13.72
C PRO A 82 -9.45 15.11 -14.31
N GLU A 83 -10.65 14.82 -13.80
CA GLU A 83 -11.90 15.41 -14.30
C GLU A 83 -12.02 16.91 -13.96
N GLN A 84 -11.52 17.31 -12.79
CA GLN A 84 -11.53 18.68 -12.29
C GLN A 84 -10.50 18.84 -11.16
N LEU A 85 -9.97 20.05 -10.99
CA LEU A 85 -8.94 20.38 -9.99
C LEU A 85 -9.39 21.44 -8.97
N ASP A 86 -10.67 21.82 -8.96
CA ASP A 86 -11.22 22.72 -7.94
C ASP A 86 -11.68 21.93 -6.71
N PRO A 87 -10.95 21.98 -5.58
CA PRO A 87 -11.28 21.21 -4.38
C PRO A 87 -12.61 21.62 -3.74
N SER A 88 -13.15 22.80 -4.07
CA SER A 88 -14.42 23.29 -3.52
C SER A 88 -15.65 22.76 -4.24
N ARG A 89 -15.47 22.13 -5.42
CA ARG A 89 -16.56 21.74 -6.31
C ARG A 89 -16.73 20.24 -6.47
N THR A 90 -15.66 19.47 -6.33
CA THR A 90 -15.71 18.01 -6.45
C THR A 90 -14.62 17.35 -5.62
N ALA A 91 -14.86 16.10 -5.23
CA ALA A 91 -13.79 15.22 -4.77
C ALA A 91 -12.86 14.87 -5.93
N PHE A 92 -11.56 14.73 -5.65
CA PHE A 92 -10.58 14.32 -6.65
C PHE A 92 -10.66 12.83 -6.94
N SER A 93 -10.41 12.45 -8.19
CA SER A 93 -10.10 11.08 -8.55
C SER A 93 -8.69 10.71 -8.06
N SER A 94 -8.35 9.43 -8.08
CA SER A 94 -6.97 8.98 -7.78
C SER A 94 -5.92 9.74 -8.59
N SER A 95 -6.20 10.00 -9.87
CA SER A 95 -5.28 10.74 -10.75
C SER A 95 -5.23 12.22 -10.40
N GLY A 96 -6.37 12.78 -9.99
CA GLY A 96 -6.48 14.15 -9.52
C GLY A 96 -5.67 14.39 -8.25
N HIS A 97 -5.58 13.41 -7.35
CA HIS A 97 -4.78 13.53 -6.13
C HIS A 97 -3.29 13.74 -6.40
N TYR A 98 -2.70 13.10 -7.43
CA TYR A 98 -1.29 13.32 -7.79
C TYR A 98 -1.00 14.75 -8.21
N VAL A 99 -1.93 15.38 -8.94
CA VAL A 99 -1.76 16.76 -9.41
C VAL A 99 -2.12 17.75 -8.31
N ALA A 100 -3.20 17.48 -7.57
CA ALA A 100 -3.67 18.37 -6.52
C ALA A 100 -2.67 18.46 -5.35
N SER A 101 -2.02 17.37 -4.96
CA SER A 101 -1.02 17.39 -3.87
C SER A 101 0.24 18.19 -4.22
N ALA A 102 0.52 18.42 -5.51
CA ALA A 102 1.62 19.24 -5.95
C ALA A 102 1.31 20.75 -5.96
N VAL A 103 0.03 21.13 -5.85
CA VAL A 103 -0.45 22.52 -6.01
C VAL A 103 -1.15 23.04 -4.74
N TYR A 104 -1.84 22.16 -4.02
CA TYR A 104 -2.62 22.49 -2.83
C TYR A 104 -2.03 21.83 -1.61
N GLU A 105 -1.93 22.63 -0.55
CA GLU A 105 -1.47 22.18 0.76
C GLU A 105 -2.64 22.29 1.75
N PRO A 106 -2.99 21.21 2.47
CA PRO A 106 -4.08 21.26 3.42
C PRO A 106 -3.66 21.99 4.71
N LEU A 107 -4.64 22.39 5.51
CA LEU A 107 -4.39 22.97 6.84
C LEU A 107 -3.78 21.96 7.81
N VAL A 108 -4.26 20.71 7.72
CA VAL A 108 -3.85 19.56 8.53
C VAL A 108 -3.66 18.35 7.61
N THR A 109 -2.81 17.43 8.01
CA THR A 109 -2.67 16.12 7.38
C THR A 109 -2.81 15.02 8.43
N LEU A 110 -2.84 13.75 8.00
CA LEU A 110 -2.82 12.61 8.91
C LEU A 110 -1.41 12.01 8.94
N ASP A 111 -0.98 11.58 10.12
CA ASP A 111 0.27 10.81 10.29
C ASP A 111 0.07 9.31 10.03
N GLU A 112 1.10 8.50 10.32
CA GLU A 112 1.08 7.04 10.15
C GLU A 112 0.06 6.33 11.06
N ASN A 113 -0.32 6.95 12.18
CA ASN A 113 -1.32 6.43 13.12
C ASN A 113 -2.74 6.91 12.76
N GLY A 114 -2.86 7.82 11.79
CA GLY A 114 -4.11 8.45 11.41
C GLY A 114 -4.48 9.65 12.29
N ASP A 115 -3.56 10.16 13.10
CA ASP A 115 -3.76 11.32 13.93
C ASP A 115 -3.62 12.62 13.12
N ALA A 116 -4.48 13.61 13.40
CA ALA A 116 -4.44 14.89 12.72
C ALA A 116 -3.24 15.73 13.20
N VAL A 117 -2.32 16.00 12.28
CA VAL A 117 -1.12 16.81 12.52
C VAL A 117 -1.17 18.12 11.72
N PRO A 118 -0.63 19.23 12.26
CA PRO A 118 -0.59 20.50 11.54
C PRO A 118 0.25 20.38 10.26
N TYR A 119 -0.20 21.04 9.18
CA TYR A 119 0.57 21.21 7.96
C TYR A 119 0.76 22.71 7.68
N LEU A 120 -0.19 23.37 7.00
CA LEU A 120 -0.16 24.85 6.91
C LEU A 120 -0.54 25.55 8.23
N LEU A 121 -1.24 24.86 9.14
CA LEU A 121 -1.53 25.40 10.47
C LEU A 121 -0.31 25.35 11.38
N GLU A 122 -0.21 26.33 12.26
CA GLU A 122 0.84 26.37 13.30
C GLU A 122 0.51 25.43 14.48
N SER A 123 -0.78 25.27 14.82
CA SER A 123 -1.24 24.40 15.91
C SER A 123 -2.71 23.97 15.73
N ILE A 124 -3.10 22.90 16.43
CA ILE A 124 -4.47 22.39 16.50
C ILE A 124 -4.84 22.25 17.98
N GLU A 125 -5.93 22.88 18.41
CA GLU A 125 -6.46 22.77 19.77
C GLU A 125 -7.92 22.29 19.73
N PRO A 126 -8.18 20.99 20.03
CA PRO A 126 -9.53 20.45 20.10
C PRO A 126 -10.33 21.05 21.27
N ASN A 127 -11.65 21.11 21.13
CA ASN A 127 -12.52 21.43 22.26
C ASN A 127 -12.66 20.23 23.21
N GLU A 128 -12.94 20.51 24.48
CA GLU A 128 -13.43 19.54 25.45
C GLU A 128 -14.91 19.17 25.22
#